data_AF-A0A845GRM2-F1
#
_entry.id   AF-A0A845GRM2-F1
#
_cell.length_a   1.000
_cell.length_b   1.000
_cell.length_c   1.000
_cell.angle_alpha   90.00
_cell.angle_beta   90.00
_cell.angle_gamma   90.00
#
_symmetry.space_group_name_H-M   'P 1'
#
loop_
_entity.id
_entity.type
_entity.pdbx_description
1 polymer ?
#
loop_
_entity_poly.entity_id
_entity_poly.type
_entity_poly.pdbx_seq_one_letter_code
_entity_poly.pdbx_strand_id
1 'polypeptide(L)'
;MKNLQGATLIAALAAAFSAQAQTVMTINGLETSTTCTAPLVFISDVGREGLFYPVASNSTDQANGGTTLFCNKNNSARKMYKRMFDGAVNAKWFGLSESSLDNAPAVQAAITALRNGQELLIPEGYYKFQDTITLPANKYLRFTARGDLDFGARDGIVVQGRYGHVLELSKMSGAPWENTPTYGYVGSGITLMNAQYATVKVNSINGFHDAIKVVGKDQNGSQYNKIDFELLTHNDVGVLLTTEIDGWANENTFTGGKMSGVTGLAAVPGSAQVGQFNGNKFYNFGFESLTNGVDVDKFSNNVFIAPRLMGGEGVVNGFKFGPRSWNNVIVATGLYEEAFVSQGAVGNAGIGNFLLGHVMTKGGSTSGVVSIADSKGRFLSLIRDPSYSVSQETKSRILPLSSLPAVSP
;
A
#
# COMPACT_ATOMS: atom_id res chain seq x y z
N MET A 1 14.22 -47.98 -58.87
CA MET A 1 13.07 -47.88 -57.94
C MET A 1 13.54 -47.40 -56.58
N LYS A 2 13.71 -46.09 -56.40
CA LYS A 2 14.01 -45.37 -55.14
C LYS A 2 13.91 -43.88 -55.53
N ASN A 3 13.24 -43.06 -54.71
CA ASN A 3 12.94 -41.62 -54.92
C ASN A 3 11.48 -41.25 -55.23
N LEU A 4 10.50 -41.84 -54.53
CA LEU A 4 9.12 -41.31 -54.51
C LEU A 4 8.54 -41.07 -53.11
N GLN A 5 9.34 -41.19 -52.04
CA GLN A 5 8.85 -41.03 -50.65
C GLN A 5 9.20 -39.68 -50.00
N GLY A 6 10.10 -38.87 -50.61
CA GLY A 6 10.49 -37.57 -50.05
C GLY A 6 9.53 -36.41 -50.39
N ALA A 7 8.90 -36.44 -51.56
CA ALA A 7 8.00 -35.37 -52.01
C ALA A 7 6.65 -35.37 -51.27
N THR A 8 6.17 -36.56 -50.86
CA THR A 8 4.88 -36.72 -50.17
C THR A 8 4.91 -36.24 -48.72
N LEU A 9 6.08 -36.29 -48.06
CA LEU A 9 6.23 -35.81 -46.68
C LEU A 9 6.28 -34.28 -46.58
N ILE A 10 6.84 -33.60 -47.60
CA ILE A 10 6.90 -32.13 -47.67
C ILE A 10 5.52 -31.54 -48.05
N ALA A 11 4.75 -32.22 -48.90
CA ALA A 11 3.37 -31.83 -49.20
C ALA A 11 2.43 -32.03 -47.99
N ALA A 12 2.64 -33.07 -47.18
CA ALA A 12 1.88 -33.29 -45.95
C ALA A 12 2.18 -32.24 -44.85
N LEU A 13 3.41 -31.75 -44.76
CA LEU A 13 3.76 -30.66 -43.84
C LEU A 13 3.23 -29.29 -44.31
N ALA A 14 3.16 -29.05 -45.62
CA ALA A 14 2.58 -27.82 -46.20
C ALA A 14 1.04 -27.80 -46.16
N ALA A 15 0.36 -28.95 -46.24
CA ALA A 15 -1.10 -29.05 -46.11
C ALA A 15 -1.60 -28.96 -44.65
N ALA A 16 -0.74 -29.27 -43.68
CA ALA A 16 -1.02 -29.14 -42.24
C ALA A 16 -0.98 -27.68 -41.74
N PHE A 17 -0.41 -26.76 -42.53
CA PHE A 17 -0.53 -25.31 -42.34
C PHE A 17 -1.43 -24.72 -43.43
N SER A 18 -2.53 -25.38 -43.77
CA SER A 18 -3.68 -24.67 -44.34
C SER A 18 -3.98 -23.53 -43.38
N ALA A 19 -3.59 -22.31 -43.79
CA ALA A 19 -3.71 -21.10 -43.01
C ALA A 19 -5.12 -21.06 -42.44
N GLN A 20 -5.28 -21.36 -41.15
CA GLN A 20 -6.57 -21.18 -40.49
C GLN A 20 -6.83 -19.69 -40.62
N ALA A 21 -7.73 -19.34 -41.54
CA ALA A 21 -8.06 -17.95 -41.81
C ALA A 21 -8.55 -17.35 -40.49
N GLN A 22 -7.71 -16.51 -39.89
CA GLN A 22 -8.03 -15.79 -38.68
C GLN A 22 -9.13 -14.79 -39.03
N THR A 23 -10.32 -14.99 -38.51
CA THR A 23 -11.39 -14.02 -38.70
C THR A 23 -11.13 -12.82 -37.79
N VAL A 24 -10.96 -11.64 -38.37
CA VAL A 24 -10.83 -10.38 -37.63
C VAL A 24 -12.20 -9.72 -37.52
N MET A 25 -12.62 -9.35 -36.31
CA MET A 25 -13.87 -8.63 -36.09
C MET A 25 -13.84 -7.84 -34.78
N THR A 26 -14.81 -6.95 -34.59
CA THR A 26 -15.02 -6.30 -33.30
C THR A 26 -15.79 -7.19 -32.33
N ILE A 27 -15.81 -6.86 -31.04
CA ILE A 27 -16.64 -7.50 -30.02
C ILE A 27 -18.10 -7.41 -30.43
N ASN A 28 -18.57 -6.24 -30.85
CA ASN A 28 -19.94 -6.08 -31.33
C ASN A 28 -20.21 -6.96 -32.58
N GLY A 29 -19.22 -7.09 -33.48
CA GLY A 29 -19.31 -7.99 -34.63
C GLY A 29 -19.45 -9.46 -34.22
N LEU A 30 -18.70 -9.92 -33.21
CA LEU A 30 -18.81 -11.26 -32.67
C LEU A 30 -20.16 -11.48 -31.97
N GLU A 31 -20.57 -10.54 -31.10
CA GLU A 31 -21.80 -10.62 -30.31
C GLU A 31 -23.06 -10.63 -31.20
N THR A 32 -23.01 -9.94 -32.35
CA THR A 32 -24.12 -9.87 -33.32
C THR A 32 -24.02 -10.89 -34.45
N SER A 33 -22.94 -11.68 -34.52
CA SER A 33 -22.76 -12.69 -35.56
C SER A 33 -23.87 -13.73 -35.52
N THR A 34 -24.43 -14.04 -36.69
CA THR A 34 -25.40 -15.14 -36.85
C THR A 34 -24.72 -16.50 -36.99
N THR A 35 -23.42 -16.54 -37.28
CA THR A 35 -22.63 -17.76 -37.43
C THR A 35 -21.48 -17.80 -36.42
N CYS A 36 -21.42 -18.86 -35.62
CA CYS A 36 -20.41 -19.05 -34.56
C CYS A 36 -19.47 -20.22 -34.85
N THR A 37 -19.10 -20.38 -36.13
CA THR A 37 -18.31 -21.51 -36.65
C THR A 37 -16.82 -21.23 -36.74
N ALA A 38 -16.38 -19.98 -36.59
CA ALA A 38 -14.97 -19.62 -36.67
C ALA A 38 -14.15 -20.34 -35.57
N PRO A 39 -13.10 -21.11 -35.92
CA PRO A 39 -12.27 -21.80 -34.93
C PRO A 39 -11.39 -20.83 -34.14
N LEU A 40 -11.10 -19.66 -34.71
CA LEU A 40 -10.29 -18.62 -34.11
C LEU A 40 -10.81 -17.24 -34.57
N VAL A 41 -10.96 -16.33 -33.62
CA VAL A 41 -11.40 -14.95 -33.87
C VAL A 41 -10.40 -14.00 -33.24
N PHE A 42 -9.94 -13.01 -33.99
CA PHE A 42 -9.17 -11.90 -33.46
C PHE A 42 -10.07 -10.69 -33.25
N ILE A 43 -10.15 -10.25 -32.01
CA ILE A 43 -10.85 -9.04 -31.64
C ILE A 43 -9.96 -7.84 -31.98
N SER A 44 -10.52 -6.84 -32.67
CA SER A 44 -9.80 -5.64 -33.11
C SER A 44 -10.18 -4.35 -32.35
N ASP A 45 -11.04 -4.43 -31.33
CA ASP A 45 -11.41 -3.28 -30.50
C ASP A 45 -10.19 -2.75 -29.74
N VAL A 46 -9.97 -1.44 -29.83
CA VAL A 46 -8.79 -0.79 -29.23
C VAL A 46 -8.70 -1.06 -27.73
N GLY A 47 -7.55 -1.57 -27.28
CA GLY A 47 -7.30 -1.95 -25.87
C GLY A 47 -7.91 -3.30 -25.45
N ARG A 48 -8.71 -3.93 -26.31
CA ARG A 48 -9.34 -5.24 -26.07
C ARG A 48 -8.90 -6.29 -27.09
N GLU A 49 -7.87 -6.00 -27.87
CA GLU A 49 -7.39 -6.85 -28.94
C GLU A 49 -6.91 -8.20 -28.41
N GLY A 50 -7.06 -9.25 -29.21
CA GLY A 50 -6.53 -10.56 -28.88
C GLY A 50 -7.24 -11.70 -29.58
N LEU A 51 -6.60 -12.87 -29.52
CA LEU A 51 -7.14 -14.10 -30.09
C LEU A 51 -8.12 -14.75 -29.13
N PHE A 52 -9.22 -15.26 -29.68
CA PHE A 52 -10.27 -15.98 -28.98
C PHE A 52 -10.60 -17.26 -29.73
N TYR A 53 -10.88 -18.32 -28.98
CA TYR A 53 -11.27 -19.62 -29.51
C TYR A 53 -12.59 -20.07 -28.88
N PRO A 54 -13.44 -20.80 -29.63
CA PRO A 54 -14.70 -21.28 -29.09
C PRO A 54 -14.46 -22.35 -28.03
N VAL A 55 -15.25 -22.31 -26.95
CA VAL A 55 -15.29 -23.33 -25.91
C VAL A 55 -16.73 -23.85 -25.76
N ALA A 56 -16.87 -25.03 -25.14
CA ALA A 56 -18.20 -25.50 -24.74
C ALA A 56 -18.79 -24.49 -23.74
N SER A 57 -20.08 -24.18 -23.88
CA SER A 57 -20.80 -23.28 -22.97
C SER A 57 -22.18 -23.79 -22.64
N ASN A 58 -22.60 -23.55 -21.41
CA ASN A 58 -23.92 -23.87 -20.88
C ASN A 58 -24.81 -22.61 -20.82
N SER A 59 -26.11 -22.81 -20.63
CA SER A 59 -27.09 -21.70 -20.54
C SER A 59 -26.84 -20.77 -19.34
N THR A 60 -26.22 -21.28 -18.28
CA THR A 60 -25.87 -20.53 -17.06
C THR A 60 -24.59 -19.72 -17.17
N ASP A 61 -23.74 -20.01 -18.16
CA ASP A 61 -22.47 -19.33 -18.28
C ASP A 61 -22.67 -17.84 -18.58
N GLN A 62 -21.77 -17.03 -18.04
CA GLN A 62 -21.76 -15.58 -18.23
C GLN A 62 -20.45 -15.17 -18.88
N ALA A 63 -20.52 -14.40 -19.96
CA ALA A 63 -19.36 -13.75 -20.55
C ALA A 63 -19.01 -12.51 -19.72
N ASN A 64 -17.72 -12.30 -19.44
CA ASN A 64 -17.26 -11.16 -18.65
C ASN A 64 -16.77 -9.98 -19.49
N GLY A 65 -16.84 -10.08 -20.82
CA GLY A 65 -16.46 -9.02 -21.75
C GLY A 65 -14.95 -8.89 -21.98
N GLY A 66 -14.11 -9.50 -21.13
CA GLY A 66 -12.66 -9.40 -21.20
C GLY A 66 -11.98 -10.69 -21.60
N THR A 67 -12.11 -11.74 -20.77
CA THR A 67 -11.51 -13.07 -21.02
C THR A 67 -12.48 -14.07 -21.63
N THR A 68 -13.78 -13.79 -21.56
CA THR A 68 -14.82 -14.56 -22.25
C THR A 68 -15.80 -13.64 -22.96
N LEU A 69 -16.21 -14.03 -24.16
CA LEU A 69 -17.17 -13.33 -25.02
C LEU A 69 -18.24 -14.31 -25.50
N PHE A 70 -19.44 -13.82 -25.81
CA PHE A 70 -20.43 -14.60 -26.53
C PHE A 70 -20.42 -14.23 -28.00
N CYS A 71 -20.42 -15.25 -28.86
CA CYS A 71 -20.90 -15.12 -30.22
C CYS A 71 -22.42 -15.33 -30.24
N ASN A 72 -23.14 -14.53 -31.03
CA ASN A 72 -24.61 -14.57 -31.12
C ASN A 72 -25.30 -14.41 -29.75
N LYS A 73 -24.89 -13.38 -28.99
CA LYS A 73 -25.18 -13.20 -27.55
C LYS A 73 -26.66 -13.28 -27.17
N ASN A 74 -27.54 -12.83 -28.06
CA ASN A 74 -28.99 -12.72 -27.82
C ASN A 74 -29.78 -13.96 -28.26
N ASN A 75 -29.12 -15.04 -28.70
CA ASN A 75 -29.77 -16.24 -29.21
C ASN A 75 -29.51 -17.45 -28.30
N SER A 76 -30.42 -18.43 -28.27
CA SER A 76 -30.26 -19.69 -27.54
C SER A 76 -29.09 -20.53 -28.09
N ALA A 77 -28.72 -20.35 -29.35
CA ALA A 77 -27.56 -21.00 -30.00
C ALA A 77 -26.23 -20.24 -29.78
N ARG A 78 -26.16 -19.33 -28.79
CA ARG A 78 -24.93 -18.59 -28.47
C ARG A 78 -23.77 -19.54 -28.15
N LYS A 79 -22.56 -19.13 -28.51
CA LYS A 79 -21.34 -19.90 -28.24
C LYS A 79 -20.35 -19.03 -27.47
N MET A 80 -19.77 -19.57 -26.40
CA MET A 80 -18.72 -18.86 -25.68
C MET A 80 -17.39 -18.97 -26.41
N TYR A 81 -16.70 -17.83 -26.45
CA TYR A 81 -15.33 -17.70 -26.91
C TYR A 81 -14.46 -17.31 -25.72
N LYS A 82 -13.31 -17.96 -25.57
CA LYS A 82 -12.35 -17.69 -24.51
C LYS A 82 -11.09 -17.06 -25.10
N ARG A 83 -10.56 -16.04 -24.43
CA ARG A 83 -9.32 -15.37 -24.80
C ARG A 83 -8.14 -16.33 -24.66
N MET A 84 -7.28 -16.36 -25.66
CA MET A 84 -5.95 -16.98 -25.58
C MET A 84 -4.98 -15.99 -24.95
N PHE A 85 -4.53 -16.29 -23.74
CA PHE A 85 -3.52 -15.51 -23.07
C PHE A 85 -2.80 -16.37 -22.03
N ASP A 86 -1.56 -15.98 -21.72
CA ASP A 86 -0.80 -16.48 -20.60
C ASP A 86 -0.36 -15.30 -19.72
N GLY A 87 -0.20 -15.53 -18.43
CA GLY A 87 0.18 -14.50 -17.46
C GLY A 87 -0.95 -13.59 -16.99
N ALA A 88 -0.64 -12.29 -16.91
CA ALA A 88 -1.48 -11.27 -16.29
C ALA A 88 -2.76 -10.98 -17.10
N VAL A 89 -3.85 -10.73 -16.39
CA VAL A 89 -5.09 -10.21 -16.97
C VAL A 89 -4.96 -8.70 -17.11
N ASN A 90 -5.11 -8.17 -18.33
CA ASN A 90 -5.04 -6.73 -18.57
C ASN A 90 -6.42 -6.08 -18.31
N ALA A 91 -6.47 -5.05 -17.47
CA ALA A 91 -7.69 -4.32 -17.15
C ALA A 91 -8.34 -3.65 -18.38
N LYS A 92 -7.57 -3.31 -19.43
CA LYS A 92 -8.12 -2.75 -20.69
C LYS A 92 -9.07 -3.73 -21.39
N TRP A 93 -8.87 -5.03 -21.23
CA TRP A 93 -9.80 -6.05 -21.74
C TRP A 93 -11.21 -5.90 -21.17
N PHE A 94 -11.34 -5.34 -19.96
CA PHE A 94 -12.61 -5.14 -19.27
C PHE A 94 -13.16 -3.72 -19.45
N GLY A 95 -12.52 -2.87 -20.27
CA GLY A 95 -12.98 -1.52 -20.58
C GLY A 95 -12.30 -0.41 -19.79
N LEU A 96 -11.17 -0.68 -19.14
CA LEU A 96 -10.33 0.37 -18.60
C LEU A 96 -9.94 1.34 -19.73
N SER A 97 -10.19 2.64 -19.53
CA SER A 97 -9.88 3.70 -20.49
C SER A 97 -9.55 5.01 -19.78
N GLU A 98 -8.56 5.73 -20.32
CA GLU A 98 -8.17 7.07 -19.86
C GLU A 98 -9.25 8.12 -20.18
N SER A 99 -10.10 7.83 -21.17
CA SER A 99 -11.26 8.67 -21.50
C SER A 99 -12.46 8.44 -20.57
N SER A 100 -12.44 7.39 -19.74
CA SER A 100 -13.53 7.10 -18.83
C SER A 100 -13.48 8.04 -17.63
N LEU A 101 -14.65 8.53 -17.21
CA LEU A 101 -14.79 9.27 -15.95
C LEU A 101 -14.76 8.35 -14.73
N ASP A 102 -15.03 7.06 -14.93
CA ASP A 102 -14.99 6.04 -13.89
C ASP A 102 -14.49 4.70 -14.45
N ASN A 103 -13.36 4.24 -13.92
CA ASN A 103 -12.74 2.98 -14.26
C ASN A 103 -12.98 1.88 -13.22
N ALA A 104 -13.65 2.18 -12.10
CA ALA A 104 -13.86 1.21 -11.03
C ALA A 104 -14.62 -0.05 -11.49
N PRO A 105 -15.71 0.04 -12.29
CA PRO A 105 -16.41 -1.14 -12.78
C PRO A 105 -15.53 -2.05 -13.64
N ALA A 106 -14.67 -1.48 -14.49
CA ALA A 106 -13.79 -2.25 -15.37
C ALA A 106 -12.73 -3.00 -14.56
N VAL A 107 -12.11 -2.34 -13.58
CA VAL A 107 -11.11 -2.96 -12.69
C VAL A 107 -11.76 -4.03 -11.80
N GLN A 108 -12.94 -3.78 -11.24
CA GLN A 108 -13.63 -4.76 -10.41
C GLN A 108 -14.09 -5.98 -11.21
N ALA A 109 -14.52 -5.80 -12.47
CA ALA A 109 -14.82 -6.90 -13.38
C ALA A 109 -13.57 -7.74 -13.69
N ALA A 110 -12.42 -7.09 -13.90
CA ALA A 110 -11.15 -7.78 -14.08
C ALA A 110 -10.76 -8.58 -12.83
N ILE A 111 -10.83 -7.98 -11.63
CA ILE A 111 -10.59 -8.65 -10.34
C ILE A 111 -11.49 -9.88 -10.18
N THR A 112 -12.77 -9.76 -10.52
CA THR A 112 -13.74 -10.86 -10.43
C THR A 112 -13.34 -12.02 -11.34
N ALA A 113 -12.84 -11.74 -12.54
CA ALA A 113 -12.39 -12.75 -13.50
C ALA A 113 -11.06 -13.45 -13.15
N LEU A 114 -10.27 -12.90 -12.23
CA LEU A 114 -8.99 -13.50 -11.81
C LEU A 114 -9.20 -14.81 -11.06
N ARG A 115 -8.35 -15.79 -11.39
CA ARG A 115 -8.14 -16.99 -10.58
C ARG A 115 -7.27 -16.68 -9.36
N ASN A 116 -7.30 -17.58 -8.36
CA ASN A 116 -6.43 -17.49 -7.20
C ASN A 116 -4.95 -17.43 -7.63
N GLY A 117 -4.21 -16.45 -7.13
CA GLY A 117 -2.80 -16.19 -7.44
C GLY A 117 -2.52 -15.55 -8.80
N GLN A 118 -3.55 -15.23 -9.58
CA GLN A 118 -3.36 -14.56 -10.86
C GLN A 118 -3.09 -13.06 -10.68
N GLU A 119 -2.36 -12.49 -11.63
CA GLU A 119 -2.05 -11.07 -11.68
C GLU A 119 -3.07 -10.29 -12.50
N LEU A 120 -3.47 -9.13 -11.98
CA LEU A 120 -4.10 -8.05 -12.72
C LEU A 120 -3.07 -6.97 -13.05
N LEU A 121 -3.03 -6.57 -14.31
CA LEU A 121 -2.22 -5.46 -14.80
C LEU A 121 -3.12 -4.30 -15.20
N ILE A 122 -2.94 -3.15 -14.53
CA ILE A 122 -3.34 -1.85 -15.02
C ILE A 122 -2.12 -1.25 -15.73
N PRO A 123 -2.15 -1.10 -17.08
CA PRO A 123 -1.02 -0.57 -17.83
C PRO A 123 -0.79 0.92 -17.52
N GLU A 124 0.25 1.49 -18.12
CA GLU A 124 0.51 2.94 -18.08
C GLU A 124 -0.67 3.74 -18.62
N GLY A 125 -0.80 4.99 -18.19
CA GLY A 125 -1.91 5.90 -18.50
C GLY A 125 -2.43 6.59 -17.24
N TYR A 126 -3.38 7.50 -17.42
CA TYR A 126 -4.05 8.19 -16.32
C TYR A 126 -5.52 7.76 -16.23
N TYR A 127 -5.91 7.17 -15.09
CA TYR A 127 -7.21 6.53 -14.94
C TYR A 127 -7.99 7.12 -13.77
N LYS A 128 -9.19 7.62 -14.06
CA LYS A 128 -10.11 8.17 -13.06
C LYS A 128 -11.03 7.11 -12.49
N PHE A 129 -11.30 7.18 -11.20
CA PHE A 129 -12.16 6.26 -10.45
C PHE A 129 -13.20 7.06 -9.67
N GLN A 130 -14.47 6.65 -9.76
CA GLN A 130 -15.56 7.21 -8.96
C GLN A 130 -15.96 6.34 -7.78
N ASP A 131 -15.37 5.16 -7.67
CA ASP A 131 -15.64 4.18 -6.61
C ASP A 131 -14.34 3.50 -6.16
N THR A 132 -14.41 2.87 -4.99
CA THR A 132 -13.33 2.15 -4.34
C THR A 132 -13.04 0.83 -5.06
N ILE A 133 -11.77 0.46 -5.20
CA ILE A 133 -11.37 -0.87 -5.67
C ILE A 133 -11.21 -1.81 -4.48
N THR A 134 -11.90 -2.95 -4.49
CA THR A 134 -11.81 -3.93 -3.40
C THR A 134 -11.12 -5.21 -3.86
N LEU A 135 -9.99 -5.53 -3.21
CA LEU A 135 -9.38 -6.85 -3.28
C LEU A 135 -10.06 -7.79 -2.28
N PRO A 136 -10.65 -8.90 -2.74
CA PRO A 136 -11.59 -9.68 -1.94
C PRO A 136 -10.91 -10.58 -0.93
N ALA A 137 -11.56 -10.75 0.22
CA ALA A 137 -11.08 -11.58 1.31
C ALA A 137 -11.11 -13.10 1.06
N ASN A 138 -11.39 -13.60 -0.15
CA ASN A 138 -11.58 -15.03 -0.43
C ASN A 138 -10.60 -15.63 -1.44
N LYS A 139 -9.64 -14.85 -1.94
CA LYS A 139 -8.59 -15.33 -2.85
C LYS A 139 -7.35 -14.45 -2.76
N TYR A 140 -6.18 -15.05 -2.95
CA TYR A 140 -4.92 -14.35 -3.14
C TYR A 140 -4.85 -13.78 -4.56
N LEU A 141 -4.35 -12.54 -4.72
CA LEU A 141 -4.19 -11.87 -6.01
C LEU A 141 -2.91 -11.05 -6.03
N ARG A 142 -2.36 -10.85 -7.24
CA ARG A 142 -1.34 -9.83 -7.51
C ARG A 142 -1.99 -8.67 -8.27
N PHE A 143 -1.83 -7.45 -7.79
CA PHE A 143 -2.40 -6.24 -8.38
C PHE A 143 -1.27 -5.29 -8.75
N THR A 144 -1.02 -5.13 -10.04
CA THR A 144 0.06 -4.30 -10.56
C THR A 144 -0.52 -3.12 -11.32
N ALA A 145 -0.20 -1.89 -10.91
CA ALA A 145 -0.61 -0.67 -11.59
C ALA A 145 0.58 0.18 -11.99
N ARG A 146 0.77 0.33 -13.30
CA ARG A 146 1.80 1.17 -13.91
C ARG A 146 1.32 2.58 -14.25
N GLY A 147 0.00 2.79 -14.24
CA GLY A 147 -0.62 4.09 -14.47
C GLY A 147 -0.78 4.92 -13.19
N ASP A 148 -1.19 6.17 -13.40
CA ASP A 148 -1.62 7.10 -12.36
C ASP A 148 -3.10 6.83 -12.05
N LEU A 149 -3.39 6.45 -10.81
CA LEU A 149 -4.76 6.15 -10.35
C LEU A 149 -5.33 7.35 -9.60
N ASP A 150 -6.34 8.01 -10.17
CA ASP A 150 -7.00 9.17 -9.56
C ASP A 150 -8.37 8.79 -9.01
N PHE A 151 -8.50 8.82 -7.69
CA PHE A 151 -9.73 8.54 -6.98
C PHE A 151 -10.47 9.81 -6.57
N GLY A 152 -9.87 10.99 -6.62
CA GLY A 152 -10.44 12.19 -6.01
C GLY A 152 -10.69 12.04 -4.50
N ALA A 153 -11.70 12.74 -3.98
CA ALA A 153 -12.00 12.78 -2.55
C ALA A 153 -12.81 11.54 -2.09
N ARG A 154 -12.17 10.36 -2.00
CA ARG A 154 -12.77 9.08 -1.52
C ARG A 154 -11.69 8.04 -1.21
N ASP A 155 -12.11 6.84 -0.79
CA ASP A 155 -11.22 5.69 -0.62
C ASP A 155 -10.68 5.19 -1.97
N GLY A 156 -9.40 4.80 -1.97
CA GLY A 156 -8.72 4.24 -3.14
C GLY A 156 -8.90 2.72 -3.25
N ILE A 157 -7.91 1.99 -2.71
CA ILE A 157 -7.87 0.52 -2.76
C ILE A 157 -8.07 -0.04 -1.34
N VAL A 158 -9.04 -0.94 -1.18
CA VAL A 158 -9.26 -1.70 0.05
C VAL A 158 -8.81 -3.15 -0.15
N VAL A 159 -7.85 -3.58 0.65
CA VAL A 159 -7.31 -4.94 0.69
C VAL A 159 -7.92 -5.67 1.88
N GLN A 160 -8.65 -6.75 1.62
CA GLN A 160 -9.36 -7.48 2.66
C GLN A 160 -8.76 -8.86 2.93
N GLY A 161 -8.81 -9.28 4.19
CA GLY A 161 -8.62 -10.68 4.57
C GLY A 161 -7.17 -11.17 4.56
N ARG A 162 -7.01 -12.48 4.76
CA ARG A 162 -5.74 -13.06 5.24
C ARG A 162 -4.88 -13.72 4.15
N TYR A 163 -5.17 -13.43 2.88
CA TYR A 163 -4.62 -14.16 1.74
C TYR A 163 -3.28 -13.63 1.22
N GLY A 164 -2.70 -12.62 1.86
CA GLY A 164 -1.36 -12.13 1.51
C GLY A 164 -1.27 -11.48 0.13
N HIS A 165 -2.27 -10.67 -0.27
CA HIS A 165 -2.26 -9.94 -1.54
C HIS A 165 -0.95 -9.19 -1.80
N VAL A 166 -0.53 -9.13 -3.06
CA VAL A 166 0.62 -8.33 -3.51
C VAL A 166 0.12 -7.16 -4.33
N LEU A 167 0.51 -5.94 -3.94
CA LEU A 167 0.19 -4.70 -4.64
C LEU A 167 1.51 -4.04 -5.06
N GLU A 168 1.62 -3.70 -6.34
CA GLU A 168 2.75 -2.94 -6.91
C GLU A 168 2.18 -1.75 -7.68
N LEU A 169 2.27 -0.55 -7.09
CA LEU A 169 1.58 0.65 -7.56
C LEU A 169 2.57 1.77 -7.89
N SER A 170 2.38 2.41 -9.02
CA SER A 170 3.21 3.58 -9.39
C SER A 170 2.76 4.81 -8.63
N LYS A 171 1.51 5.25 -8.82
CA LYS A 171 1.01 6.47 -8.19
C LYS A 171 -0.49 6.43 -7.93
N MET A 172 -0.88 7.00 -6.79
CA MET A 172 -2.27 7.23 -6.41
C MET A 172 -2.49 8.69 -6.04
N SER A 173 -3.61 9.24 -6.48
CA SER A 173 -4.02 10.61 -6.20
C SER A 173 -5.46 10.68 -5.71
N GLY A 174 -5.67 11.50 -4.69
CA GLY A 174 -6.96 11.85 -4.13
C GLY A 174 -7.36 13.28 -4.52
N ALA A 175 -7.80 14.08 -3.55
CA ALA A 175 -8.18 15.47 -3.78
C ALA A 175 -6.98 16.36 -4.18
N PRO A 176 -7.16 17.31 -5.12
CA PRO A 176 -6.09 18.20 -5.56
C PRO A 176 -5.65 19.20 -4.48
N TRP A 177 -4.38 19.61 -4.57
CA TRP A 177 -3.65 20.42 -3.58
C TRP A 177 -4.13 21.87 -3.41
N GLU A 178 -4.79 22.44 -4.42
CA GLU A 178 -5.12 23.88 -4.52
C GLU A 178 -6.08 24.40 -3.42
N ASN A 179 -6.53 23.55 -2.49
CA ASN A 179 -7.53 23.83 -1.46
C ASN A 179 -6.98 24.10 -0.03
N THR A 180 -5.70 24.41 0.14
CA THR A 180 -5.11 24.75 1.45
C THR A 180 -5.56 26.15 1.93
N PRO A 181 -6.12 26.33 3.16
CA PRO A 181 -5.89 25.55 4.39
C PRO A 181 -7.10 24.73 4.91
N THR A 182 -8.17 24.57 4.12
CA THR A 182 -9.29 23.68 4.49
C THR A 182 -9.14 22.36 3.75
N TYR A 183 -8.38 21.47 4.38
CA TYR A 183 -8.09 20.12 3.93
C TYR A 183 -9.38 19.28 3.85
N GLY A 184 -10.15 19.43 2.75
CA GLY A 184 -11.30 18.59 2.43
C GLY A 184 -10.92 17.15 2.07
N TYR A 185 -9.83 16.64 2.64
CA TYR A 185 -9.40 15.28 2.42
C TYR A 185 -10.40 14.32 3.05
N VAL A 186 -10.76 13.30 2.29
CA VAL A 186 -11.58 12.20 2.77
C VAL A 186 -11.04 10.91 2.18
N GLY A 187 -11.33 9.81 2.88
CA GLY A 187 -10.91 8.48 2.47
C GLY A 187 -9.41 8.23 2.60
N SER A 188 -9.06 6.97 2.41
CA SER A 188 -7.69 6.50 2.47
C SER A 188 -7.22 6.01 1.11
N GLY A 189 -5.97 6.30 0.73
CA GLY A 189 -5.39 5.83 -0.53
C GLY A 189 -5.35 4.30 -0.59
N ILE A 190 -4.71 3.67 0.39
CA ILE A 190 -4.71 2.22 0.57
C ILE A 190 -5.21 1.87 1.97
N THR A 191 -6.22 1.02 2.05
CA THR A 191 -6.70 0.46 3.32
C THR A 191 -6.39 -1.03 3.39
N LEU A 192 -5.60 -1.44 4.37
CA LEU A 192 -5.42 -2.83 4.79
C LEU A 192 -6.43 -3.14 5.89
N MET A 193 -7.54 -3.80 5.53
CA MET A 193 -8.64 -4.09 6.45
C MET A 193 -8.70 -5.58 6.80
N ASN A 194 -8.43 -5.89 8.07
CA ASN A 194 -8.24 -7.27 8.54
C ASN A 194 -7.25 -8.05 7.66
N ALA A 195 -6.27 -7.33 7.12
CA ALA A 195 -5.35 -7.84 6.11
C ALA A 195 -4.19 -8.57 6.79
N GLN A 196 -3.85 -9.76 6.29
CA GLN A 196 -2.68 -10.48 6.80
C GLN A 196 -1.73 -10.87 5.70
N TYR A 197 -0.44 -10.74 5.99
CA TYR A 197 0.67 -11.13 5.10
C TYR A 197 0.69 -10.38 3.76
N ALA A 198 -0.04 -9.26 3.62
CA ALA A 198 -0.07 -8.50 2.38
C ALA A 198 1.29 -7.83 2.15
N THR A 199 1.68 -7.72 0.87
CA THR A 199 2.84 -6.93 0.45
C THR A 199 2.34 -5.77 -0.40
N VAL A 200 2.64 -4.55 0.02
CA VAL A 200 2.30 -3.31 -0.69
C VAL A 200 3.59 -2.61 -1.04
N LYS A 201 3.79 -2.30 -2.32
CA LYS A 201 4.81 -1.39 -2.80
C LYS A 201 4.13 -0.26 -3.58
N VAL A 202 4.37 0.98 -3.18
CA VAL A 202 3.77 2.16 -3.83
C VAL A 202 4.78 3.28 -3.96
N ASN A 203 5.02 3.82 -5.16
CA ASN A 203 5.99 4.91 -5.27
C ASN A 203 5.44 6.19 -4.65
N SER A 204 4.22 6.61 -5.04
CA SER A 204 3.64 7.86 -4.53
C SER A 204 2.15 7.76 -4.17
N ILE A 205 1.76 8.36 -3.05
CA ILE A 205 0.36 8.61 -2.68
C ILE A 205 0.19 10.08 -2.27
N ASN A 206 -0.82 10.76 -2.82
CA ASN A 206 -1.15 12.12 -2.42
C ASN A 206 -2.65 12.44 -2.39
N GLY A 207 -3.03 13.47 -1.63
CA GLY A 207 -4.38 14.03 -1.65
C GLY A 207 -5.44 13.24 -0.88
N PHE A 208 -5.06 12.33 0.00
CA PHE A 208 -5.99 11.55 0.83
C PHE A 208 -6.00 12.05 2.27
N HIS A 209 -7.01 11.66 3.05
CA HIS A 209 -6.95 11.89 4.49
C HIS A 209 -5.85 10.99 5.07
N ASP A 210 -5.92 9.69 4.78
CA ASP A 210 -4.85 8.74 5.11
C ASP A 210 -4.19 8.21 3.84
N ALA A 211 -2.89 8.35 3.68
CA ALA A 211 -2.23 7.75 2.52
C ALA A 211 -2.33 6.22 2.59
N ILE A 212 -1.93 5.66 3.74
CA ILE A 212 -1.98 4.23 4.04
C ILE A 212 -2.65 4.01 5.40
N LYS A 213 -3.76 3.29 5.41
CA LYS A 213 -4.52 2.94 6.61
C LYS A 213 -4.41 1.43 6.89
N VAL A 214 -4.00 1.07 8.09
CA VAL A 214 -3.96 -0.30 8.58
C VAL A 214 -4.98 -0.42 9.71
N VAL A 215 -6.05 -1.17 9.47
CA VAL A 215 -7.22 -1.21 10.35
C VAL A 215 -7.61 -2.63 10.75
N GLY A 216 -7.83 -2.82 12.05
CA GLY A 216 -8.56 -3.95 12.60
C GLY A 216 -10.05 -3.62 12.72
N LYS A 217 -10.92 -4.57 12.36
CA LYS A 217 -12.37 -4.41 12.34
C LYS A 217 -13.05 -5.69 12.81
N ASP A 218 -14.17 -5.59 13.52
CA ASP A 218 -15.00 -6.71 13.96
C ASP A 218 -14.19 -7.78 14.70
N GLN A 219 -13.42 -7.38 15.73
CA GLN A 219 -12.56 -8.27 16.52
C GLN A 219 -11.53 -9.06 15.71
N ASN A 220 -11.21 -8.58 14.51
CA ASN A 220 -10.10 -9.07 13.70
C ASN A 220 -9.01 -8.00 13.60
N GLY A 221 -7.91 -8.37 12.97
CA GLY A 221 -6.80 -7.45 12.86
C GLY A 221 -5.97 -7.59 11.61
N SER A 222 -5.26 -6.50 11.35
CA SER A 222 -4.30 -6.38 10.27
C SER A 222 -2.89 -6.60 10.81
N GLN A 223 -2.24 -7.67 10.37
CA GLN A 223 -0.96 -8.10 10.92
C GLN A 223 -0.02 -8.71 9.90
N TYR A 224 1.29 -8.63 10.17
CA TYR A 224 2.35 -9.18 9.33
C TYR A 224 2.36 -8.64 7.89
N ASN A 225 1.78 -7.48 7.65
CA ASN A 225 1.84 -6.85 6.34
C ASN A 225 3.21 -6.18 6.14
N LYS A 226 3.68 -6.14 4.90
CA LYS A 226 4.92 -5.50 4.46
C LYS A 226 4.57 -4.37 3.52
N ILE A 227 4.93 -3.14 3.88
CA ILE A 227 4.54 -1.93 3.18
C ILE A 227 5.81 -1.16 2.84
N ASP A 228 6.02 -0.92 1.56
CA ASP A 228 7.13 -0.15 1.00
C ASP A 228 6.57 1.07 0.28
N PHE A 229 7.06 2.27 0.61
CA PHE A 229 6.68 3.49 -0.07
C PHE A 229 7.86 4.44 -0.31
N GLU A 230 7.83 5.19 -1.40
CA GLU A 230 8.84 6.22 -1.67
C GLU A 230 8.40 7.61 -1.21
N LEU A 231 7.13 7.98 -1.44
CA LEU A 231 6.63 9.34 -1.21
C LEU A 231 5.15 9.36 -0.77
N LEU A 232 4.85 9.89 0.41
CA LEU A 232 3.48 10.18 0.88
C LEU A 232 3.34 11.68 1.12
N THR A 233 2.66 12.41 0.23
CA THR A 233 2.65 13.88 0.27
C THR A 233 1.25 14.43 0.24
N HIS A 234 1.01 15.56 0.90
CA HIS A 234 -0.29 16.22 0.86
C HIS A 234 -1.42 15.31 1.34
N ASN A 235 -1.15 14.56 2.40
CA ASN A 235 -2.15 13.80 3.14
C ASN A 235 -2.24 14.37 4.57
N ASP A 236 -3.39 14.23 5.23
CA ASP A 236 -3.50 14.59 6.64
C ASP A 236 -2.65 13.63 7.49
N VAL A 237 -2.70 12.35 7.16
CA VAL A 237 -1.93 11.28 7.79
C VAL A 237 -1.22 10.47 6.72
N GLY A 238 0.11 10.35 6.81
CA GLY A 238 0.87 9.47 5.93
C GLY A 238 0.51 8.00 6.17
N VAL A 239 0.71 7.52 7.39
CA VAL A 239 0.37 6.16 7.82
C VAL A 239 -0.54 6.22 9.04
N LEU A 240 -1.71 5.59 8.97
CA LEU A 240 -2.65 5.45 10.08
C LEU A 240 -2.72 4.01 10.55
N LEU A 241 -2.45 3.77 11.84
CA LEU A 241 -2.84 2.54 12.53
C LEU A 241 -4.11 2.80 13.33
N THR A 242 -5.15 2.00 13.14
CA THR A 242 -6.42 2.20 13.84
C THR A 242 -7.19 0.90 14.04
N THR A 243 -8.24 0.97 14.85
CA THR A 243 -9.34 0.00 14.81
C THR A 243 -10.64 0.77 14.57
N GLU A 244 -11.68 0.14 14.02
CA GLU A 244 -12.99 0.80 13.96
C GLU A 244 -13.62 0.92 15.36
N ILE A 245 -13.88 -0.22 16.00
CA ILE A 245 -14.42 -0.30 17.38
C ILE A 245 -13.39 -1.02 18.25
N ASP A 246 -13.05 -2.24 17.85
CA ASP A 246 -12.03 -3.12 18.43
C ASP A 246 -11.24 -3.84 17.32
N GLY A 247 -10.20 -4.57 17.71
CA GLY A 247 -9.30 -5.27 16.78
C GLY A 247 -7.83 -5.01 17.07
N TRP A 248 -6.96 -5.30 16.10
CA TRP A 248 -5.54 -5.03 16.20
C TRP A 248 -4.90 -4.60 14.87
N ALA A 249 -3.87 -3.77 14.94
CA ALA A 249 -3.02 -3.38 13.82
C ALA A 249 -1.55 -3.57 14.26
N ASN A 250 -1.09 -4.81 14.25
CA ASN A 250 0.12 -5.24 14.96
C ASN A 250 1.11 -5.94 14.02
N GLU A 251 2.39 -5.89 14.39
CA GLU A 251 3.45 -6.68 13.73
C GLU A 251 3.61 -6.40 12.23
N ASN A 252 3.20 -5.22 11.78
CA ASN A 252 3.40 -4.77 10.41
C ASN A 252 4.80 -4.19 10.23
N THR A 253 5.33 -4.31 9.02
CA THR A 253 6.66 -3.82 8.64
C THR A 253 6.51 -2.75 7.59
N PHE A 254 7.01 -1.56 7.87
CA PHE A 254 7.00 -0.43 6.97
C PHE A 254 8.43 -0.06 6.60
N THR A 255 8.71 0.04 5.31
CA THR A 255 9.94 0.61 4.76
C THR A 255 9.52 1.86 4.00
N GLY A 256 10.04 3.02 4.40
CA GLY A 256 9.55 4.29 3.92
C GLY A 256 10.61 5.13 3.24
N GLY A 257 10.10 6.11 2.48
CA GLY A 257 10.82 7.27 2.00
C GLY A 257 10.31 8.53 2.68
N LYS A 258 9.96 9.56 1.89
CA LYS A 258 9.58 10.89 2.38
C LYS A 258 8.07 10.99 2.65
N MET A 259 7.72 11.69 3.72
CA MET A 259 6.36 12.07 4.09
C MET A 259 6.26 13.57 4.33
N SER A 260 5.23 14.22 3.81
CA SER A 260 4.90 15.63 4.09
C SER A 260 3.38 15.87 4.11
N GLY A 261 2.91 16.83 4.90
CA GLY A 261 1.49 17.01 5.20
C GLY A 261 1.26 17.49 6.64
N VAL A 262 0.24 16.96 7.31
CA VAL A 262 -0.03 17.31 8.72
C VAL A 262 0.68 16.36 9.69
N THR A 263 0.43 15.05 9.57
CA THR A 263 0.99 14.01 10.45
C THR A 263 1.62 12.90 9.61
N GLY A 264 2.85 12.50 9.95
CA GLY A 264 3.53 11.40 9.26
C GLY A 264 2.93 10.04 9.60
N LEU A 265 2.99 9.66 10.88
CA LEU A 265 2.42 8.43 11.42
C LEU A 265 1.44 8.76 12.55
N ALA A 266 0.24 8.23 12.48
CA ALA A 266 -0.74 8.29 13.56
C ALA A 266 -1.15 6.89 14.05
N ALA A 267 -1.47 6.78 15.34
CA ALA A 267 -2.12 5.60 15.90
C ALA A 267 -3.31 6.03 16.74
N VAL A 268 -4.51 5.75 16.24
CA VAL A 268 -5.78 6.21 16.80
C VAL A 268 -6.59 5.00 17.25
N PRO A 269 -6.77 4.78 18.56
CA PRO A 269 -7.51 3.62 19.02
C PRO A 269 -9.01 3.77 18.78
N GLY A 270 -9.67 2.67 18.42
CA GLY A 270 -11.13 2.60 18.40
C GLY A 270 -11.72 2.74 19.80
N SER A 271 -13.01 3.08 19.90
CA SER A 271 -13.68 3.41 21.17
C SER A 271 -13.65 2.26 22.18
N ALA A 272 -13.65 1.00 21.73
CA ALA A 272 -13.60 -0.19 22.57
C ALA A 272 -12.24 -0.91 22.52
N GLN A 273 -11.26 -0.39 21.80
CA GLN A 273 -9.94 -1.00 21.73
C GLN A 273 -9.34 -1.02 23.13
N VAL A 274 -8.97 -2.20 23.64
CA VAL A 274 -8.29 -2.34 24.93
C VAL A 274 -6.78 -2.47 24.73
N GLY A 275 -6.37 -3.31 23.79
CA GLY A 275 -4.97 -3.61 23.51
C GLY A 275 -4.21 -2.51 22.79
N GLN A 276 -2.87 -2.61 22.82
CA GLN A 276 -1.97 -1.68 22.14
C GLN A 276 -1.75 -2.07 20.67
N PHE A 277 -1.47 -1.06 19.84
CA PHE A 277 -0.78 -1.23 18.56
C PHE A 277 0.68 -1.59 18.85
N ASN A 278 1.07 -2.83 18.56
CA ASN A 278 2.35 -3.38 19.01
C ASN A 278 3.12 -4.18 17.95
N GLY A 279 4.43 -4.32 18.17
CA GLY A 279 5.31 -5.13 17.33
C GLY A 279 5.55 -4.58 15.91
N ASN A 280 5.04 -3.39 15.59
CA ASN A 280 5.22 -2.74 14.31
C ASN A 280 6.65 -2.22 14.18
N LYS A 281 7.17 -2.24 12.95
CA LYS A 281 8.57 -1.91 12.62
C LYS A 281 8.59 -0.89 11.50
N PHE A 282 9.30 0.21 11.71
CA PHE A 282 9.33 1.36 10.80
C PHE A 282 10.78 1.66 10.41
N TYR A 283 11.11 1.47 9.14
CA TYR A 283 12.45 1.65 8.60
C TYR A 283 12.49 2.87 7.68
N ASN A 284 13.46 3.75 7.92
CA ASN A 284 13.80 4.88 7.05
C ASN A 284 12.68 5.90 6.80
N PHE A 285 11.76 6.07 7.76
CA PHE A 285 10.70 7.09 7.66
C PHE A 285 11.32 8.50 7.64
N GLY A 286 11.15 9.21 6.52
CA GLY A 286 11.57 10.60 6.36
C GLY A 286 10.40 11.55 6.60
N PHE A 287 10.38 12.21 7.75
CA PHE A 287 9.39 13.20 8.12
C PHE A 287 9.86 14.60 7.71
N GLU A 288 9.17 15.22 6.75
CA GLU A 288 9.59 16.49 6.16
C GLU A 288 8.44 17.50 6.09
N SER A 289 8.60 18.68 6.71
CA SER A 289 7.59 19.75 6.73
C SER A 289 6.23 19.27 7.24
N LEU A 290 6.25 18.63 8.41
CA LEU A 290 5.07 18.08 9.10
C LEU A 290 4.83 18.82 10.42
N THR A 291 3.57 18.94 10.82
CA THR A 291 3.22 19.36 12.19
C THR A 291 3.65 18.28 13.18
N ASN A 292 3.30 17.02 12.91
CA ASN A 292 3.71 15.89 13.75
C ASN A 292 4.43 14.83 12.89
N GLY A 293 5.62 14.40 13.29
CA GLY A 293 6.25 13.23 12.69
C GLY A 293 5.46 11.97 13.08
N VAL A 294 5.34 11.73 14.38
CA VAL A 294 4.60 10.62 14.98
C VAL A 294 3.62 11.18 16.02
N ASP A 295 2.34 10.84 15.95
CA ASP A 295 1.31 11.17 16.95
C ASP A 295 0.47 9.93 17.30
N VAL A 296 0.78 9.29 18.44
CA VAL A 296 0.32 7.92 18.70
C VAL A 296 -0.21 7.72 20.12
N ASP A 297 -1.39 7.09 20.26
CA ASP A 297 -1.90 6.56 21.54
C ASP A 297 -2.02 5.03 21.50
N LYS A 298 -1.97 4.40 22.68
CA LYS A 298 -1.93 2.93 22.84
C LYS A 298 -0.87 2.27 21.97
N PHE A 299 0.32 2.85 21.93
CA PHE A 299 1.36 2.44 21.00
C PHE A 299 2.58 1.94 21.76
N SER A 300 2.78 0.62 21.78
CA SER A 300 3.78 -0.01 22.64
C SER A 300 4.58 -1.12 21.97
N ASN A 301 5.85 -1.27 22.36
CA ASN A 301 6.75 -2.30 21.83
C ASN A 301 6.92 -2.22 20.31
N ASN A 302 6.96 -1.01 19.76
CA ASN A 302 7.24 -0.77 18.34
C ASN A 302 8.67 -0.29 18.15
N VAL A 303 9.20 -0.44 16.93
CA VAL A 303 10.59 -0.14 16.61
C VAL A 303 10.69 0.82 15.43
N PHE A 304 11.39 1.94 15.60
CA PHE A 304 11.83 2.84 14.53
C PHE A 304 13.32 2.66 14.28
N ILE A 305 13.71 2.50 13.03
CA ILE A 305 15.12 2.41 12.61
C ILE A 305 15.38 3.43 11.52
N ALA A 306 16.39 4.27 11.75
CA ALA A 306 16.78 5.40 10.94
C ALA A 306 15.63 6.37 10.57
N PRO A 307 14.77 6.80 11.53
CA PRO A 307 13.85 7.89 11.23
C PRO A 307 14.65 9.15 10.93
N ARG A 308 14.19 9.94 9.95
CA ARG A 308 14.76 11.25 9.61
C ARG A 308 13.72 12.32 9.91
N LEU A 309 14.08 13.30 10.72
CA LEU A 309 13.31 14.53 10.91
C LEU A 309 14.06 15.63 10.16
N MET A 310 13.58 16.06 8.98
CA MET A 310 14.27 17.07 8.15
C MET A 310 13.36 18.23 7.79
N GLY A 311 13.92 19.44 7.67
CA GLY A 311 13.23 20.62 7.11
C GLY A 311 13.90 21.94 7.50
N GLY A 312 13.82 22.95 6.61
CA GLY A 312 14.25 24.33 6.90
C GLY A 312 13.39 25.04 7.95
N GLU A 313 12.17 24.54 8.18
CA GLU A 313 11.24 24.96 9.24
C GLU A 313 11.06 23.86 10.33
N GLY A 314 11.70 22.70 10.15
CA GLY A 314 11.61 21.55 11.06
C GLY A 314 10.28 20.77 11.00
N VAL A 315 10.25 19.60 11.64
CA VAL A 315 9.01 18.95 12.10
C VAL A 315 8.69 19.58 13.46
N VAL A 316 7.46 20.10 13.66
CA VAL A 316 7.13 20.83 14.90
C VAL A 316 7.21 19.90 16.12
N ASN A 317 6.53 18.74 16.06
CA ASN A 317 6.63 17.68 17.05
C ASN A 317 7.14 16.40 16.39
N GLY A 318 8.36 15.97 16.69
CA GLY A 318 8.92 14.76 16.08
C GLY A 318 8.19 13.48 16.50
N PHE A 319 8.16 13.21 17.81
CA PHE A 319 7.56 12.04 18.43
C PHE A 319 6.63 12.46 19.56
N LYS A 320 5.33 12.40 19.31
CA LYS A 320 4.27 12.68 20.28
C LYS A 320 3.66 11.36 20.78
N PHE A 321 4.00 10.99 22.00
CA PHE A 321 3.51 9.77 22.65
C PHE A 321 2.37 10.09 23.62
N GLY A 322 1.20 9.52 23.35
CA GLY A 322 0.04 9.54 24.24
C GLY A 322 0.29 8.82 25.58
N PRO A 323 -0.60 8.98 26.58
CA PRO A 323 -0.40 8.46 27.93
C PRO A 323 -0.25 6.94 28.01
N ARG A 324 -0.73 6.21 26.99
CA ARG A 324 -0.69 4.73 26.93
C ARG A 324 0.30 4.22 25.90
N SER A 325 1.28 5.04 25.54
CA SER A 325 2.33 4.68 24.59
C SER A 325 3.66 4.53 25.32
N TRP A 326 4.24 3.32 25.30
CA TRP A 326 5.40 2.98 26.13
C TRP A 326 6.27 1.87 25.53
N ASN A 327 7.51 1.73 26.01
CA ASN A 327 8.46 0.67 25.61
C ASN A 327 8.72 0.60 24.10
N ASN A 328 8.71 1.74 23.41
CA ASN A 328 9.09 1.82 22.01
C ASN A 328 10.62 2.01 21.90
N VAL A 329 11.18 1.51 20.80
CA VAL A 329 12.61 1.59 20.49
C VAL A 329 12.79 2.50 19.30
N ILE A 330 13.71 3.46 19.40
CA ILE A 330 14.08 4.37 18.32
C ILE A 330 15.58 4.26 18.11
N VAL A 331 16.00 3.89 16.92
CA VAL A 331 17.40 3.84 16.51
C VAL A 331 17.63 4.90 15.45
N ALA A 332 18.34 5.98 15.76
CA ALA A 332 18.50 7.14 14.87
C ALA A 332 19.95 7.65 14.86
N THR A 333 20.33 8.38 13.81
CA THR A 333 21.64 9.06 13.79
C THR A 333 21.66 10.22 14.78
N GLY A 334 20.59 11.01 14.82
CA GLY A 334 20.42 12.02 15.85
C GLY A 334 19.01 12.61 15.85
N LEU A 335 18.49 12.91 17.04
CA LEU A 335 17.19 13.56 17.23
C LEU A 335 17.29 14.65 18.28
N TYR A 336 16.58 15.75 18.09
CA TYR A 336 16.49 16.80 19.11
C TYR A 336 15.64 16.33 20.30
N GLU A 337 16.05 16.68 21.53
CA GLU A 337 15.27 16.40 22.74
C GLU A 337 13.86 16.99 22.63
N GLU A 338 13.75 18.23 22.13
CA GLU A 338 12.46 18.90 21.93
C GLU A 338 11.56 18.25 20.87
N ALA A 339 12.11 17.36 20.05
CA ALA A 339 11.31 16.59 19.12
C ALA A 339 10.38 15.61 19.87
N PHE A 340 10.67 15.29 21.12
CA PHE A 340 9.85 14.39 21.93
C PHE A 340 8.80 15.17 22.72
N VAL A 341 7.55 14.72 22.64
CA VAL A 341 6.43 15.27 23.41
C VAL A 341 5.65 14.13 24.02
N SER A 342 5.43 14.17 25.33
CA SER A 342 4.53 13.22 25.98
C SER A 342 3.84 13.87 27.16
N GLN A 343 2.56 13.52 27.35
CA GLN A 343 1.70 14.14 28.38
C GLN A 343 1.67 15.67 28.30
N GLY A 344 1.80 16.24 27.09
CA GLY A 344 1.85 17.68 26.85
C GLY A 344 3.18 18.36 27.22
N ALA A 345 4.19 17.62 27.68
CA ALA A 345 5.50 18.15 28.02
C ALA A 345 6.50 17.95 26.87
N VAL A 346 7.10 19.04 26.40
CA VAL A 346 8.21 19.03 25.43
C VAL A 346 9.48 18.50 26.10
N GLY A 347 10.24 17.68 25.40
CA GLY A 347 11.41 16.95 25.93
C GLY A 347 11.05 15.67 26.68
N ASN A 348 9.76 15.30 26.75
CA ASN A 348 9.32 14.06 27.40
C ASN A 348 9.22 12.94 26.37
N ALA A 349 10.07 11.93 26.51
CA ALA A 349 10.15 10.80 25.58
C ALA A 349 9.03 9.78 25.73
N GLY A 350 8.16 9.90 26.74
CA GLY A 350 7.18 8.88 27.09
C GLY A 350 7.78 7.73 27.89
N ILE A 351 6.92 6.97 28.55
CA ILE A 351 7.31 5.99 29.58
C ILE A 351 8.06 4.80 28.95
N GLY A 352 9.25 4.48 29.48
CA GLY A 352 10.00 3.28 29.09
C GLY A 352 10.50 3.26 27.64
N ASN A 353 10.35 4.37 26.90
CA ASN A 353 10.85 4.46 25.53
C ASN A 353 12.40 4.52 25.54
N PHE A 354 12.99 3.89 24.54
CA PHE A 354 14.43 3.75 24.38
C PHE A 354 14.89 4.41 23.10
N LEU A 355 15.92 5.26 23.21
CA LEU A 355 16.57 5.91 22.08
C LEU A 355 18.04 5.44 22.01
N LEU A 356 18.42 4.89 20.86
CA LEU A 356 19.79 4.59 20.48
C LEU A 356 20.20 5.55 19.37
N GLY A 357 21.09 6.49 19.66
CA GLY A 357 21.47 7.57 18.76
C GLY A 357 21.87 8.84 19.50
N HIS A 358 22.31 9.86 18.75
CA HIS A 358 22.64 11.16 19.35
C HIS A 358 21.38 11.92 19.80
N VAL A 359 21.40 12.48 21.01
CA VAL A 359 20.38 13.43 21.46
C VAL A 359 20.91 14.85 21.29
N MET A 360 20.21 15.68 20.52
CA MET A 360 20.62 17.06 20.26
C MET A 360 19.80 18.02 21.12
N THR A 361 20.41 19.12 21.56
CA THR A 361 19.73 20.21 22.27
C THR A 361 19.93 21.51 21.50
N LYS A 362 19.16 22.56 21.82
CA LYS A 362 19.34 23.89 21.21
C LYS A 362 20.76 24.44 21.39
N GLY A 363 21.41 24.10 22.50
CA GLY A 363 22.77 24.53 22.83
C GLY A 363 23.89 23.68 22.22
N GLY A 364 23.56 22.70 21.37
CA GLY A 364 24.52 21.80 20.73
C GLY A 364 24.20 20.32 20.91
N SER A 365 24.99 19.46 20.28
CA SER A 365 24.87 18.01 20.39
C SER A 365 25.21 17.54 21.80
N THR A 366 24.38 16.69 22.39
CA THR A 366 24.74 15.95 23.60
C THR A 366 25.26 14.60 23.13
N SER A 367 26.58 14.43 23.14
CA SER A 367 27.21 13.17 22.76
C SER A 367 26.85 12.09 23.78
N GLY A 368 25.90 11.24 23.41
CA GLY A 368 25.71 9.94 24.04
C GLY A 368 24.86 9.02 23.18
N VAL A 369 25.21 7.73 23.19
CA VAL A 369 24.74 6.71 22.24
C VAL A 369 23.42 6.07 22.68
N VAL A 370 23.09 6.11 23.97
CA VAL A 370 21.99 5.35 24.56
C VAL A 370 21.24 6.23 25.55
N SER A 371 19.92 6.32 25.42
CA SER A 371 19.03 6.98 26.36
C SER A 371 17.80 6.14 26.69
N ILE A 372 17.57 5.89 27.98
CA ILE A 372 16.42 5.13 28.52
C ILE A 372 15.50 6.14 29.20
N ALA A 373 14.21 6.14 28.88
CA ALA A 373 13.23 6.95 29.60
C ALA A 373 12.72 6.20 30.85
N ASP A 374 12.59 6.90 31.99
CA ASP A 374 12.04 6.33 33.22
C ASP A 374 10.51 6.14 33.16
N SER A 375 9.95 5.71 34.30
CA SER A 375 8.50 5.60 34.50
C SER A 375 7.75 6.95 34.42
N LYS A 376 8.46 8.07 34.35
CA LYS A 376 7.92 9.43 34.16
C LYS A 376 8.25 10.00 32.78
N GLY A 377 8.92 9.23 31.91
CA GLY A 377 9.34 9.65 30.57
C GLY A 377 10.58 10.55 30.52
N ARG A 378 11.32 10.67 31.64
CA ARG A 378 12.58 11.43 31.72
C ARG A 378 13.74 10.59 31.25
N PHE A 379 14.65 11.15 30.45
CA PHE A 379 15.88 10.47 30.05
C PHE A 379 16.82 10.20 31.25
N LEU A 380 17.17 8.93 31.47
CA LEU A 380 17.88 8.44 32.66
C LEU A 380 19.38 8.28 32.49
N SER A 381 19.88 8.05 31.27
CA SER A 381 21.28 7.68 31.07
C SER A 381 21.77 8.18 29.73
N LEU A 382 23.00 8.68 29.69
CA LEU A 382 23.76 8.94 28.46
C LEU A 382 25.15 8.34 28.70
N ILE A 383 25.50 7.26 27.97
CA ILE A 383 26.89 6.83 27.86
C ILE A 383 27.60 7.87 26.98
N ARG A 384 28.44 8.69 27.61
CA ARG A 384 29.08 9.85 26.96
C ARG A 384 30.39 9.47 26.32
N ASP A 385 30.69 10.16 25.22
CA ASP A 385 32.07 10.36 24.80
C ASP A 385 32.69 11.46 25.69
N PRO A 386 33.73 11.15 26.50
CA PRO A 386 34.37 12.13 27.37
C PRO A 386 35.11 13.26 26.63
N SER A 387 35.28 13.17 25.30
CA SER A 387 36.00 14.15 24.49
C SER A 387 35.20 15.39 24.04
N TYR A 388 33.86 15.40 24.23
CA TYR A 388 32.99 16.48 23.74
C TYR A 388 32.61 17.49 24.83
N SER A 389 32.81 18.79 24.55
CA SER A 389 32.37 19.88 25.41
C SER A 389 30.85 20.08 25.32
N VAL A 390 30.11 19.70 26.37
CA VAL A 390 28.65 19.94 26.48
C VAL A 390 28.34 21.21 27.27
N SER A 391 27.24 21.88 26.90
CA SER A 391 26.70 23.04 27.61
C SER A 391 26.29 22.68 29.05
N GLN A 392 26.23 23.67 29.97
CA GLN A 392 25.84 23.42 31.36
C GLN A 392 24.40 22.89 31.50
N GLU A 393 23.51 23.29 30.58
CA GLU A 393 22.10 22.90 30.58
C GLU A 393 21.91 21.38 30.40
N THR A 394 22.77 20.75 29.60
CA THR A 394 22.78 19.30 29.41
C THR A 394 23.21 18.56 30.69
N LYS A 395 24.15 19.11 31.46
CA LYS A 395 24.75 18.39 32.60
C LYS A 395 23.77 18.20 33.76
N SER A 396 22.82 19.11 33.95
CA SER A 396 21.86 19.07 35.08
C SER A 396 20.69 18.10 34.87
N ARG A 397 20.46 17.64 33.64
CA ARG A 397 19.33 16.76 33.28
C ARG A 397 19.70 15.28 33.21
N ILE A 398 20.97 14.96 33.39
CA ILE A 398 21.49 13.60 33.28
C ILE A 398 21.62 13.02 34.68
N LEU A 399 20.82 12.00 34.97
CA LEU A 399 21.07 11.17 36.15
C LEU A 399 22.33 10.34 35.87
N PRO A 400 23.41 10.47 36.65
CA PRO A 400 24.56 9.60 36.47
C PRO A 400 24.12 8.14 36.74
N LEU A 401 24.66 7.17 36.01
CA LEU A 401 24.37 5.74 36.25
C LEU A 401 24.58 5.34 37.72
N SER A 402 25.55 5.97 38.40
CA SER A 402 25.82 5.81 39.83
C SER A 402 24.71 6.31 40.76
N SER A 403 23.74 7.07 40.24
CA SER A 403 22.55 7.51 40.97
C SER A 403 21.34 6.60 40.77
N LEU A 404 21.45 5.57 39.93
CA LEU A 404 20.39 4.57 39.76
C LEU A 404 20.52 3.49 40.84
N PRO A 405 19.47 3.25 41.64
CA PRO A 405 19.49 2.18 42.63
C PRO A 405 19.71 0.84 41.92
N ALA A 406 20.66 0.04 42.44
CA ALA A 406 21.09 -1.27 41.93
C ALA A 406 22.06 -1.29 40.73
N VAL A 407 22.69 -0.17 40.35
CA VAL A 407 23.87 -0.19 39.47
C VAL A 407 25.12 -0.13 40.35
N SER A 408 25.76 -1.28 40.60
CA SER A 408 27.12 -1.30 41.17
C SER A 408 28.07 -0.64 40.15
N PRO A 409 28.97 0.26 40.57
CA PRO A 409 29.83 1.03 39.69
C PRO A 409 30.68 0.18 38.74
#